data_AF-A0A7L2K2A5-F1
#
_entry.id   AF-A0A7L2K2A5-F1
#
_cell.length_a   1.000
_cell.length_b   1.000
_cell.length_c   1.000
_cell.angle_alpha   90.00
_cell.angle_beta   90.00
_cell.angle_gamma   90.00
#
_symmetry.space_group_name_H-M   'P 1'
#
loop_
_entity.id
_entity.type
_entity.pdbx_description
1 polymer ?
#
loop_
_entity_poly.entity_id
_entity_poly.type
_entity_poly.pdbx_seq_one_letter_code
_entity_poly.pdbx_strand_id
1 'polypeptide(L)'
;IAVKSSNQDAVTAGQEGDNPPKEEPWETTLKTTMVDVEAAEFRGHKVSLWDLLHSRYIPEENRRELLELYQAGELTLEQVKTVVSTIVTRAAAA
;
A
#
# COMPACT_ATOMS: atom_id res chain seq x y z
N ILE A 1 44.65 -2.73 -24.14
CA ILE A 1 43.43 -1.94 -24.41
C ILE A 1 42.25 -2.92 -24.43
N ALA A 2 41.68 -3.26 -23.27
CA ALA A 2 40.56 -2.56 -22.64
C ALA A 2 39.36 -2.40 -23.59
N VAL A 3 38.35 -3.26 -23.47
CA VAL A 3 36.98 -2.81 -23.12
C VAL A 3 36.30 -3.88 -22.27
N LYS A 4 36.09 -3.51 -21.01
CA LYS A 4 35.13 -4.10 -20.10
C LYS A 4 33.84 -3.31 -20.34
N SER A 5 32.76 -3.98 -20.72
CA SER A 5 31.42 -3.39 -20.75
C SER A 5 30.49 -4.46 -20.18
N SER A 6 30.40 -4.61 -18.86
CA SER A 6 29.82 -3.65 -17.89
C SER A 6 28.31 -3.50 -18.11
N ASN A 7 27.59 -4.20 -17.23
CA ASN A 7 26.30 -3.86 -16.63
C ASN A 7 25.04 -4.35 -17.36
N GLN A 8 24.58 -5.53 -16.95
CA GLN A 8 23.16 -5.79 -16.78
C GLN A 8 22.85 -5.81 -15.29
N ASP A 9 22.75 -4.63 -14.71
CA ASP A 9 22.15 -4.40 -13.39
C ASP A 9 21.01 -3.43 -13.61
N ALA A 10 19.81 -3.97 -13.78
CA ALA A 10 18.58 -3.20 -13.67
C ALA A 10 17.46 -4.14 -13.19
N VAL A 11 17.41 -4.24 -11.87
CA VAL A 11 16.18 -4.39 -11.07
C VAL A 11 15.41 -5.71 -11.18
N THR A 12 16.01 -6.78 -10.68
CA THR A 12 15.21 -7.87 -10.06
C THR A 12 15.24 -7.66 -8.55
N ALA A 13 14.42 -6.73 -8.06
CA ALA A 13 13.95 -6.80 -6.68
C ALA A 13 12.74 -7.73 -6.71
N GLY A 14 12.98 -9.00 -6.39
CA GLY A 14 12.03 -10.08 -6.60
C GLY A 14 10.75 -9.96 -5.80
N GLN A 15 9.69 -10.53 -6.35
CA GLN A 15 9.05 -11.68 -5.73
C GLN A 15 8.40 -12.53 -6.82
N GLU A 16 9.00 -13.68 -7.11
CA GLU A 16 8.36 -14.77 -7.83
C GLU A 16 7.41 -15.49 -6.86
N GLY A 17 6.18 -15.74 -7.32
CA GLY A 17 5.11 -16.35 -6.53
C GLY A 17 3.96 -16.72 -7.45
N ASP A 18 4.22 -17.68 -8.34
CA ASP A 18 3.21 -18.40 -9.10
C ASP A 18 2.31 -19.19 -8.14
N ASN A 19 1.13 -18.64 -7.91
CA ASN A 19 -0.12 -19.31 -7.58
C ASN A 19 -1.16 -18.24 -7.86
N PRO A 20 -2.21 -18.41 -8.70
CA PRO A 20 -3.32 -17.48 -8.67
C PRO A 20 -4.16 -17.88 -7.46
N PRO A 21 -4.00 -17.27 -6.27
CA PRO A 21 -4.92 -17.57 -5.22
C PRO A 21 -6.16 -16.74 -5.59
N LYS A 22 -7.26 -17.05 -4.96
CA LYS A 22 -8.53 -16.36 -5.14
C LYS A 22 -8.48 -14.95 -4.51
N GLU A 23 -7.36 -14.24 -4.67
CA GLU A 23 -7.12 -12.88 -4.19
C GLU A 23 -7.79 -11.92 -5.16
N GLU A 24 -8.62 -11.05 -4.61
CA GLU A 24 -9.36 -10.13 -5.43
C GLU A 24 -8.39 -9.08 -6.02
N PRO A 25 -8.59 -8.63 -7.27
CA PRO A 25 -7.64 -7.71 -7.95
C PRO A 25 -7.42 -6.40 -7.18
N TRP A 26 -8.40 -6.03 -6.35
CA TRP A 26 -8.35 -4.87 -5.49
C TRP A 26 -7.38 -5.06 -4.31
N GLU A 27 -7.24 -6.26 -3.74
CA GLU A 27 -6.30 -6.54 -2.65
C GLU A 27 -4.85 -6.35 -3.08
N THR A 28 -4.47 -6.94 -4.22
CA THR A 28 -3.12 -6.80 -4.79
C THR A 28 -2.79 -5.35 -5.11
N THR A 29 -3.78 -4.61 -5.60
CA THR A 29 -3.63 -3.16 -5.85
C THR A 29 -3.33 -2.40 -4.56
N LEU A 30 -4.04 -2.69 -3.47
CA LEU A 30 -3.79 -2.06 -2.17
C LEU A 30 -2.45 -2.49 -1.55
N LYS A 31 -2.04 -3.75 -1.70
CA LYS A 31 -0.76 -4.28 -1.20
C LYS A 31 0.44 -3.67 -1.93
N THR A 32 0.35 -3.49 -3.24
CA THR A 32 1.41 -2.89 -4.08
C THR A 32 1.45 -1.36 -3.99
N THR A 33 0.36 -0.73 -3.56
CA THR A 33 0.28 0.72 -3.38
C THR A 33 0.98 1.14 -2.09
N MET A 34 2.18 1.69 -2.24
CA MET A 34 2.95 2.25 -1.14
C MET A 34 2.47 3.67 -0.79
N VAL A 35 2.16 3.89 0.48
CA VAL A 35 1.72 5.18 1.02
C VAL A 35 2.81 5.73 1.91
N ASP A 36 3.16 6.98 1.64
CA ASP A 36 3.96 7.78 2.56
C ASP A 36 2.98 8.50 3.48
N VAL A 37 3.11 8.27 4.78
CA VAL A 37 2.26 8.89 5.80
C VAL A 37 3.17 9.74 6.67
N GLU A 38 2.83 11.02 6.84
CA GLU A 38 3.61 11.94 7.67
C GLU A 38 3.44 11.72 9.18
N ALA A 39 2.69 10.68 9.56
CA ALA A 39 2.55 10.21 10.93
C ALA A 39 3.92 9.88 11.53
N ALA A 40 4.19 10.34 12.75
CA ALA A 40 5.50 10.20 13.40
C ALA A 40 5.99 8.74 13.45
N GLU A 41 5.09 7.78 13.64
CA GLU A 41 5.41 6.34 13.72
C GLU A 41 5.75 5.71 12.35
N PHE A 42 5.28 6.31 11.25
CA PHE A 42 5.54 5.86 9.87
C PHE A 42 6.50 6.76 9.10
N ARG A 43 6.95 7.86 9.73
CA ARG A 43 7.83 8.84 9.11
C ARG A 43 9.13 8.17 8.67
N GLY A 44 9.41 8.19 7.37
CA GLY A 44 10.58 7.54 6.77
C GLY A 44 10.39 6.08 6.36
N HIS A 45 9.19 5.51 6.55
CA HIS A 45 8.83 4.17 6.10
C HIS A 45 7.64 4.24 5.12
N LYS A 46 7.83 3.70 3.91
CA LYS A 46 6.73 3.50 2.98
C LYS A 46 5.99 2.23 3.38
N VAL A 47 4.73 2.37 3.77
CA VAL A 47 3.88 1.25 4.19
C VAL A 47 2.83 0.99 3.12
N SER A 48 2.52 -0.27 2.87
CA SER A 48 1.46 -0.64 1.94
C SER A 48 0.11 -0.12 2.44
N LEU A 49 -0.72 0.37 1.53
CA LEU A 49 -2.07 0.87 1.84
C LEU A 49 -2.91 -0.22 2.53
N TRP A 50 -2.74 -1.47 2.10
CA TRP A 50 -3.33 -2.65 2.73
C TRP A 50 -2.91 -2.84 4.20
N ASP A 51 -1.61 -2.77 4.49
CA ASP A 51 -1.09 -2.88 5.85
C ASP A 51 -1.61 -1.75 6.74
N LEU A 52 -1.71 -0.53 6.22
CA LEU A 52 -2.33 0.59 6.94
C LEU A 52 -3.81 0.35 7.24
N LEU A 53 -4.58 -0.16 6.28
CA LEU A 53 -5.99 -0.54 6.44
C LEU A 53 -6.19 -1.64 7.48
N HIS A 54 -5.27 -2.60 7.56
CA HIS A 54 -5.28 -3.69 8.54
C HIS A 54 -4.54 -3.37 9.83
N SER A 55 -3.95 -2.18 9.93
CA SER A 55 -3.24 -1.74 11.11
C SER A 55 -4.20 -1.21 12.16
N ARG A 56 -3.74 -1.17 13.42
CA ARG A 56 -4.49 -0.67 14.57
C ARG A 56 -5.00 0.77 14.44
N TYR A 57 -4.44 1.54 13.50
CA TYR A 57 -4.84 2.92 13.23
C TYR A 57 -6.22 3.02 12.60
N ILE A 58 -6.61 2.00 11.83
CA ILE A 58 -7.88 1.98 11.12
C ILE A 58 -8.79 0.97 11.83
N PRO A 59 -9.88 1.44 12.46
CA PRO A 59 -10.84 0.53 13.05
C PRO A 59 -11.48 -0.32 11.96
N GLU A 60 -11.89 -1.53 12.32
CA GLU A 60 -12.47 -2.49 11.38
C GLU A 60 -13.69 -1.92 10.64
N GLU A 61 -14.48 -1.06 11.29
CA GLU A 61 -15.63 -0.39 10.69
C GLU A 61 -15.22 0.51 9.51
N ASN A 62 -14.26 1.42 9.71
CA ASN A 62 -13.73 2.27 8.65
C ASN A 62 -13.09 1.43 7.53
N ARG A 63 -12.37 0.37 7.89
CA ARG A 63 -11.77 -0.55 6.90
C ARG A 63 -12.86 -1.17 6.03
N ARG A 64 -13.89 -1.74 6.66
CA ARG A 64 -14.98 -2.42 5.93
C ARG A 64 -15.69 -1.44 5.00
N GLU A 65 -16.03 -0.26 5.49
CA GLU A 65 -16.71 0.77 4.68
C GLU A 65 -15.83 1.26 3.51
N LEU A 66 -14.53 1.49 3.74
CA LEU A 66 -13.57 1.83 2.68
C LEU A 66 -13.48 0.74 1.61
N LEU A 67 -13.44 -0.52 2.02
CA LEU A 67 -13.35 -1.65 1.09
C LEU A 67 -14.65 -1.86 0.31
N GLU A 68 -15.80 -1.74 0.96
CA GLU A 68 -17.11 -1.81 0.29
C GLU A 68 -17.24 -0.71 -0.76
N LEU A 69 -16.91 0.54 -0.42
CA LEU A 69 -16.94 1.67 -1.35
C LEU A 69 -15.91 1.52 -2.49
N TYR A 70 -14.73 0.97 -2.21
CA TYR A 70 -13.72 0.70 -3.23
C TYR A 70 -14.15 -0.41 -4.19
N GLN A 71 -14.75 -1.49 -3.67
CA GLN A 71 -15.30 -2.58 -4.47
C GLN A 71 -16.53 -2.14 -5.27
N ALA A 72 -17.37 -1.26 -4.70
CA ALA A 72 -18.50 -0.64 -5.39
C ALA A 72 -18.06 0.34 -6.49
N GLY A 73 -16.77 0.72 -6.52
CA GLY A 73 -16.23 1.72 -7.43
C GLY A 73 -16.62 3.16 -7.08
N GLU A 74 -17.19 3.39 -5.89
CA GLU A 74 -17.49 4.72 -5.37
C GLU A 74 -16.21 5.45 -4.94
N LEU A 75 -15.25 4.70 -4.40
CA LEU A 75 -13.93 5.21 -4.08
C LEU A 75 -12.89 4.75 -5.10
N THR A 76 -11.98 5.64 -5.44
CA THR A 76 -10.77 5.32 -6.19
C THR A 76 -9.60 5.06 -5.23
N LEU A 77 -8.57 4.39 -5.74
CA LEU A 77 -7.34 4.09 -4.99
C LEU A 77 -6.73 5.33 -4.31
N GLU A 78 -6.73 6.47 -4.99
CA GLU A 78 -6.23 7.76 -4.44
C GLU A 78 -7.10 8.28 -3.29
N GLN A 79 -8.42 8.08 -3.36
CA GLN A 79 -9.32 8.47 -2.28
C GLN A 79 -9.13 7.58 -1.06
N VAL A 80 -9.06 6.24 -1.26
CA VAL A 80 -8.72 5.30 -0.18
C VAL A 80 -7.40 5.68 0.45
N LYS A 81 -6.37 5.99 -0.35
CA LYS A 81 -5.07 6.45 0.13
C LYS A 81 -5.17 7.73 0.97
N THR A 82 -5.92 8.71 0.50
CA THR A 82 -6.13 9.98 1.22
C THR A 82 -6.83 9.75 2.55
N VAL A 83 -7.91 8.97 2.56
CA VAL A 83 -8.68 8.68 3.78
C VAL A 83 -7.82 7.91 4.78
N VAL A 84 -7.13 6.86 4.33
CA VAL A 84 -6.24 6.05 5.18
C VAL A 84 -5.12 6.90 5.76
N SER A 85 -4.44 7.69 4.93
CA SER A 85 -3.37 8.59 5.37
C SER A 85 -3.89 9.63 6.39
N THR A 86 -5.10 10.15 6.18
CA THR A 86 -5.76 11.08 7.11
C THR A 86 -6.09 10.43 8.45
N ILE A 87 -6.65 9.22 8.44
CA ILE A 87 -6.98 8.47 9.66
C ILE A 87 -5.71 8.21 10.46
N VAL A 88 -4.67 7.71 9.80
CA VAL A 88 -3.40 7.36 10.44
C VAL A 88 -2.69 8.60 10.97
N THR A 89 -2.69 9.69 10.21
CA THR A 89 -2.11 10.97 10.66
C THR A 89 -2.84 11.51 11.89
N ARG A 90 -4.18 11.45 11.91
CA ARG A 90 -4.98 11.85 13.08
C ARG A 90 -4.72 10.94 14.28
N ALA A 91 -4.68 9.64 14.07
CA ALA A 91 -4.48 8.66 15.14
C ALA A 91 -3.06 8.71 15.72
N ALA A 92 -2.05 9.11 14.94
CA ALA A 92 -0.69 9.33 15.43
C ALA A 92 -0.50 10.67 16.17
N ALA A 93 -1.45 11.59 16.06
CA ALA A 93 -1.40 12.89 16.73
C ALA A 93 -2.21 12.94 18.04
N ALA A 94 -2.89 11.84 18.39
CA ALA A 94 -3.69 11.68 19.61
C ALA A 94 -2.90 10.93 20.70
#